data_AF-B2I818-F1
#
_entry.id   AF-B2I818-F1
#
_cell.length_a   1.000
_cell.length_b   1.000
_cell.length_c   1.000
_cell.angle_alpha   90.00
_cell.angle_beta   90.00
_cell.angle_gamma   90.00
#
_symmetry.space_group_name_H-M   'P 1'
#
loop_
_entity.id
_entity.type
_entity.pdbx_description
1 polymer ?
#
loop_
_entity_poly.entity_id
_entity_poly.type
_entity_poly.pdbx_seq_one_letter_code
_entity_poly.pdbx_strand_id
1 'polypeptide(L)'
;MPTTTNTLKISAAVVIQGLIYRPGTIVQIPTALAHDLMRRGRAELAGDADGPVAVIIDPPSGGAPTPNTLTPTETNEKPAPRGSRR
;
A
#
# COMPACT_ATOMS: atom_id res chain seq x y z
N MET A 1 -2.79 7.50 25.06
CA MET A 1 -2.90 8.57 24.03
C MET A 1 -3.16 7.87 22.70
N PRO A 2 -4.27 8.15 22.00
CA PRO A 2 -4.49 7.61 20.66
C PRO A 2 -3.46 8.19 19.69
N THR A 3 -2.87 7.33 18.85
CA THR A 3 -1.93 7.76 17.82
C THR A 3 -2.70 8.37 16.66
N THR A 4 -2.55 9.67 16.42
CA THR A 4 -3.12 10.32 15.23
C THR A 4 -2.36 9.88 13.99
N THR A 5 -3.10 9.57 12.92
CA THR A 5 -2.56 9.13 11.63
C THR A 5 -3.05 10.04 10.51
N ASN A 6 -2.22 10.24 9.49
CA ASN A 6 -2.55 10.92 8.25
C ASN A 6 -2.50 9.94 7.08
N THR A 7 -3.37 10.14 6.10
CA THR A 7 -3.35 9.42 4.82
C THR A 7 -2.48 10.18 3.84
N LEU A 8 -1.35 9.60 3.45
CA LEU A 8 -0.42 10.19 2.49
C LEU A 8 -0.30 9.33 1.22
N LYS A 9 -0.08 9.99 0.10
CA LYS A 9 0.36 9.38 -1.15
C LYS A 9 1.87 9.48 -1.25
N ILE A 10 2.53 8.33 -1.41
CA ILE A 10 3.98 8.24 -1.52
C ILE A 10 4.40 8.82 -2.88
N SER A 11 5.27 9.82 -2.88
CA SER A 11 5.77 10.48 -4.10
C SER A 11 7.09 9.88 -4.59
N ALA A 12 7.85 9.23 -3.69
CA ALA A 12 9.11 8.57 -4.00
C ALA A 12 9.26 7.28 -3.19
N ALA A 13 10.01 6.28 -3.69
CA ALA A 13 10.17 5.03 -2.97
C ALA A 13 10.73 5.25 -1.55
N VAL A 14 10.05 4.70 -0.54
CA VAL A 14 10.43 4.81 0.87
C VAL A 14 10.33 3.48 1.58
N VAL A 15 11.16 3.30 2.61
CA VAL A 15 11.10 2.14 3.50
C VAL A 15 10.47 2.58 4.82
N ILE A 16 9.35 1.98 5.19
CA ILE A 16 8.65 2.25 6.45
C ILE A 16 8.48 0.92 7.19
N GLN A 17 9.03 0.83 8.39
CA GLN A 17 9.01 -0.40 9.21
C GLN A 17 9.51 -1.66 8.47
N GLY A 18 10.51 -1.51 7.60
CA GLY A 18 11.08 -2.61 6.80
C GLY A 18 10.28 -2.97 5.54
N LEU A 19 9.15 -2.32 5.28
CA LEU A 19 8.37 -2.49 4.05
C LEU A 19 8.68 -1.38 3.05
N ILE A 20 8.81 -1.75 1.77
CA ILE A 20 9.10 -0.82 0.68
C ILE A 20 7.78 -0.36 0.07
N TYR A 21 7.52 0.96 0.14
CA TYR A 21 6.38 1.60 -0.49
C TYR A 21 6.82 2.30 -1.76
N ARG A 22 6.14 2.01 -2.87
CA ARG A 22 6.44 2.57 -4.20
C ARG A 22 5.73 3.92 -4.39
N PRO A 23 6.22 4.79 -5.29
CA PRO A 23 5.50 5.99 -5.69
C PRO A 23 4.06 5.68 -6.14
N GLY A 24 3.12 6.55 -5.80
CA GLY A 24 1.68 6.40 -6.04
C GLY A 24 0.94 5.57 -4.97
N THR A 25 1.64 4.91 -4.06
CA THR A 25 1.00 4.11 -3.00
C THR A 25 0.37 5.02 -1.95
N ILE A 26 -0.86 4.72 -1.53
CA ILE A 26 -1.58 5.47 -0.48
C ILE A 26 -1.50 4.71 0.84
N VAL A 27 -0.97 5.37 1.87
CA VAL A 27 -0.70 4.78 3.18
C VAL A 27 -1.24 5.67 4.29
N GLN A 28 -1.77 5.06 5.35
CA GLN A 28 -2.13 5.73 6.59
C GLN A 28 -1.00 5.53 7.59
N ILE A 29 -0.40 6.64 8.03
CA ILE A 29 0.83 6.67 8.82
C ILE A 29 0.74 7.65 9.99
N PRO A 30 1.47 7.41 11.11
CA PRO A 30 1.47 8.33 12.24
C PRO A 30 1.84 9.76 11.85
N THR A 31 1.15 10.76 12.41
CA THR A 31 1.32 12.18 12.04
C THR A 31 2.76 12.67 12.13
N ALA A 32 3.54 12.19 13.12
CA ALA A 32 4.96 12.53 13.25
C ALA A 32 5.80 12.04 12.05
N LEU A 33 5.55 10.82 11.57
CA LEU A 33 6.21 10.26 10.39
C LEU A 33 5.72 10.93 9.11
N ALA A 34 4.41 11.20 9.01
CA ALA A 34 3.82 11.91 7.89
C ALA A 34 4.50 13.26 7.64
N HIS A 35 4.73 14.03 8.71
CA HIS A 35 5.40 15.32 8.61
C HIS A 35 6.86 15.21 8.12
N ASP A 36 7.62 14.20 8.58
CA ASP A 36 8.99 13.97 8.10
C ASP A 36 9.01 13.59 6.61
N LEU A 37 8.10 12.73 6.16
CA LEU A 37 8.01 12.32 4.76
C LEU A 37 7.60 13.47 3.84
N MET A 38 6.63 14.29 4.26
CA MET A 38 6.21 15.49 3.52
C MET A 38 7.33 16.53 3.46
N ARG A 39 8.01 16.79 4.57
CA ARG A 39 9.12 17.75 4.63
C ARG A 39 10.27 17.34 3.71
N ARG A 40 10.49 16.04 3.50
CA ARG A 40 11.51 15.50 2.58
C ARG A 40 11.03 15.39 1.13
N GLY A 41 9.80 15.80 0.82
CA GLY A 41 9.21 15.66 -0.51
C GLY A 41 9.04 14.20 -0.95
N ARG A 42 8.89 13.28 0.00
CA ARG A 42 8.74 11.84 -0.26
C ARG A 42 7.28 11.39 -0.27
N ALA A 43 6.38 12.20 0.24
CA ALA A 43 4.95 11.95 0.25
C ALA A 43 4.15 13.26 0.27
N GLU A 44 2.90 13.21 -0.16
CA GLU A 44 1.94 14.30 -0.16
C GLU A 44 0.63 13.88 0.52
N LEU A 45 -0.21 14.82 0.94
CA LEU A 45 -1.54 14.51 1.46
C LEU A 45 -2.35 13.83 0.35
N ALA A 46 -2.94 12.67 0.65
CA ALA A 46 -3.82 12.01 -0.31
C ALA A 46 -5.13 12.81 -0.43
N GLY A 47 -5.54 13.10 -1.66
CA GLY A 47 -6.83 13.70 -1.96
C GLY A 47 -7.93 12.64 -2.09
N ASP A 48 -9.19 13.09 -2.04
CA ASP A 48 -10.37 12.21 -2.14
C ASP A 48 -10.44 11.40 -3.45
N ALA A 49 -9.72 11.85 -4.48
CA ALA A 49 -9.66 11.22 -5.80
C ALA A 49 -8.56 10.15 -5.93
N ASP A 50 -7.65 10.00 -4.96
CA ASP A 50 -6.48 9.13 -5.11
C ASP A 50 -6.82 7.63 -5.02
N GLY A 51 -8.02 7.28 -4.57
CA GLY A 51 -8.51 5.89 -4.58
C GLY A 51 -8.31 5.16 -3.24
N PRO A 52 -8.53 3.83 -3.21
CA PRO A 52 -8.61 3.08 -1.95
C PRO A 52 -7.26 3.05 -1.20
N VAL A 53 -7.31 3.38 0.09
CA VAL A 53 -6.14 3.37 1.00
C VAL A 53 -5.63 1.95 1.16
N ALA A 54 -4.36 1.71 0.85
CA ALA A 54 -3.83 0.36 0.78
C ALA A 54 -3.37 -0.20 2.15
N VAL A 55 -2.98 0.66 3.11
CA VAL A 55 -2.35 0.16 4.35
C VAL A 55 -2.56 1.11 5.53
N ILE A 56 -3.08 0.58 6.64
CA ILE A 56 -3.00 1.22 7.97
C ILE A 56 -1.73 0.71 8.63
N ILE A 57 -0.76 1.59 8.87
CA ILE A 57 0.39 1.25 9.72
C ILE A 57 -0.08 1.36 11.16
N ASP A 58 -0.65 0.27 11.67
CA ASP A 58 -1.06 0.16 13.07
C ASP A 58 0.20 0.25 13.97
N PRO A 59 0.19 1.02 15.08
CA PRO A 59 1.19 0.81 16.12
C PRO A 59 1.11 -0.64 16.61
N PRO A 60 2.24 -1.29 16.94
CA PRO A 60 2.31 -2.74 17.02
C PRO A 60 1.40 -3.27 18.14
N SER A 61 0.25 -3.82 17.76
CA SER A 61 -0.52 -4.77 18.56
C SER A 61 -0.65 -6.07 17.77
N GLY A 62 0.40 -6.89 17.82
CA GLY A 62 0.29 -8.35 17.74
C GLY A 62 -0.25 -9.00 16.45
N GLY A 63 -0.33 -8.31 15.31
CA GLY A 63 -0.72 -8.93 14.03
C GLY A 63 0.27 -8.58 12.93
N ALA A 64 1.01 -9.56 12.43
CA ALA A 64 1.96 -9.37 11.34
C ALA A 64 1.26 -8.85 10.06
N PRO A 65 1.75 -7.78 9.41
CA PRO A 65 1.27 -7.44 8.08
C PRO A 65 1.82 -8.47 7.09
N THR A 66 0.96 -9.33 6.56
CA THR A 66 1.32 -10.21 5.44
C THR A 66 1.44 -9.36 4.18
N PRO A 67 2.62 -9.26 3.54
CA PRO A 67 2.85 -8.27 2.47
C PRO A 67 2.36 -8.72 1.09
N ASN A 68 1.51 -9.75 0.96
CA ASN A 68 1.07 -10.26 -0.33
C ASN A 68 -0.42 -10.62 -0.32
N THR A 69 -1.29 -9.63 -0.56
CA THR A 69 -2.58 -9.91 -1.21
C THR A 69 -2.44 -9.47 -2.66
N LEU A 70 -1.82 -10.33 -3.48
CA LEU A 70 -2.14 -10.34 -4.91
C LEU A 70 -3.62 -10.70 -4.97
N THR A 71 -4.45 -9.78 -5.44
CA THR A 71 -5.84 -10.09 -5.78
C THR A 71 -5.83 -11.28 -6.75
N PRO A 72 -6.43 -12.44 -6.42
CA PRO A 72 -6.74 -13.40 -7.46
C PRO A 72 -7.80 -12.73 -8.34
N THR A 73 -7.39 -12.24 -9.50
CA THR A 73 -8.34 -11.98 -10.57
C THR A 73 -8.92 -13.35 -10.90
N GLU A 74 -10.17 -13.61 -10.51
CA GLU A 74 -10.93 -14.76 -10.99
C GLU A 74 -11.18 -14.56 -12.50
N THR A 75 -10.18 -14.85 -13.33
CA THR A 75 -10.43 -15.15 -14.73
C THR A 75 -10.92 -16.59 -14.79
N ASN A 76 -12.20 -16.78 -14.47
CA ASN A 76 -12.92 -18.02 -14.73
C ASN A 76 -13.24 -18.11 -16.22
N GLU A 77 -12.23 -18.32 -17.06
CA GLU A 77 -12.43 -18.82 -18.41
C GLU A 77 -11.50 -20.02 -18.66
N LYS A 78 -12.12 -21.19 -18.49
CA LYS A 78 -11.71 -22.52 -18.96
C LYS A 78 -10.71 -22.48 -20.13
N PRO A 79 -9.46 -22.96 -19.98
CA PRO A 79 -8.60 -23.17 -21.14
C PRO A 79 -9.16 -24.31 -22.00
N ALA A 80 -9.46 -24.04 -23.27
CA ALA A 80 -9.82 -25.07 -24.24
C ALA A 80 -8.61 -26.00 -24.49
N PRO A 81 -8.79 -27.33 -24.58
CA PRO A 81 -7.69 -28.25 -24.82
C PRO A 81 -7.10 -28.03 -26.22
N ARG A 82 -5.82 -27.67 -26.28
CA ARG A 82 -5.06 -27.61 -27.54
C ARG A 82 -4.94 -29.02 -28.11
N GLY A 83 -5.62 -29.28 -29.22
CA GLY A 83 -5.49 -30.49 -30.00
C GLY A 83 -4.03 -30.73 -30.41
N SER A 84 -3.52 -31.91 -30.06
CA SER A 84 -2.21 -32.40 -30.46
C SER A 84 -2.20 -32.66 -31.98
N ARG A 85 -1.22 -32.05 -32.65
CA ARG A 85 -0.96 -32.21 -34.09
C ARG A 85 -0.33 -33.60 -34.31
N ARG A 86 -0.98 -34.44 -35.12
CA ARG A 86 -0.38 -35.64 -35.72
C ARG A 86 -0.23 -35.41 -37.21
#